data_AF-A0A7V9GR89-F1
#
_entry.id   AF-A0A7V9GR89-F1
#
_cell.length_a   1.000
_cell.length_b   1.000
_cell.length_c   1.000
_cell.angle_alpha   90.00
_cell.angle_beta   90.00
_cell.angle_gamma   90.00
#
_symmetry.space_group_name_H-M   'P 1'
#
loop_
_entity.id
_entity.type
_entity.pdbx_description
1 polymer ?
#
loop_
_entity_poly.entity_id
_entity_poly.type
_entity_poly.pdbx_seq_one_letter_code
_entity_poly.pdbx_strand_id
1 'polypeptide(L)'
;MQMEVAPATGKARSARTRAHNQERLGRFLAEFAERRVESVTAVEAERWAASNSRYDAERAMFADARADGLVAVNPFSGLSVERRDARRHPPLRLTEAELTELIETAVEVHPRHGQVVAAMIGLAAWTGLRPGELYALHHSDVDMEPGALAVSRARPKDGGERELVPPRRRSVRLLPGARSAIARLPEGGGPDGLLLYTARGQPMGARHRDYYWNPVRDQFWEELTPARRRTVRHDFDLYDLRHFFGFWLSEQVGLSPAEIAPEMGLGDHGRLAAETYGAAPQHREYPPPGEATELARQLVEAASAPARVILFGSAARGEAGPDSDYDFLVIEREVHDHGTEWTTLREALGNVDRMVDILLYDEARAERRAKVPGTVVNRALREGRELASSLA
;
A
#
# COMPACT_ATOMS: atom_id res chain seq x y z
N MET A 1 -26.27 46.77 23.70
CA MET A 1 -24.86 46.36 23.64
C MET A 1 -24.82 45.02 22.93
N GLN A 2 -24.64 45.05 21.61
CA GLN A 2 -24.49 43.83 20.80
C GLN A 2 -23.10 43.28 21.09
N MET A 3 -23.02 42.12 21.76
CA MET A 3 -21.77 41.39 21.88
C MET A 3 -21.43 40.83 20.50
N GLU A 4 -20.44 41.44 19.84
CA GLU A 4 -19.73 40.83 18.74
C GLU A 4 -19.09 39.53 19.23
N VAL A 5 -19.58 38.40 18.70
CA VAL A 5 -18.97 37.10 18.91
C VAL A 5 -17.66 37.09 18.12
N ALA A 6 -16.53 37.03 18.82
CA ALA A 6 -15.21 36.92 18.21
C ALA A 6 -15.17 35.71 17.25
N PRO A 7 -14.52 35.83 16.07
CA PRO A 7 -14.48 34.76 15.10
C PRO A 7 -13.72 33.55 15.65
N ALA A 8 -14.35 32.37 15.60
CA ALA A 8 -13.78 31.10 16.03
C ALA A 8 -12.42 30.86 15.33
N THR A 9 -11.36 30.74 16.13
CA THR A 9 -9.95 30.62 15.68
C THR A 9 -9.56 29.21 15.22
N GLY A 10 -10.54 28.33 14.98
CA GLY A 10 -10.34 26.97 14.49
C GLY A 10 -10.44 26.88 12.96
N LYS A 11 -9.57 26.07 12.34
CA LYS A 11 -9.64 25.74 10.90
C LYS A 11 -11.05 25.25 10.56
N ALA A 12 -11.77 25.96 9.69
CA ALA A 12 -13.16 25.66 9.37
C ALA A 12 -13.31 24.20 8.90
N ARG A 13 -14.10 23.40 9.62
CA ARG A 13 -14.37 22.01 9.25
C ARG A 13 -15.14 21.98 7.93
N SER A 14 -14.76 21.04 7.04
CA SER A 14 -15.42 20.86 5.75
C SER A 14 -16.93 20.59 5.93
N ALA A 15 -17.74 21.00 4.95
CA ALA A 15 -19.19 20.77 4.96
C ALA A 15 -19.55 19.28 5.19
N ARG A 16 -18.75 18.36 4.65
CA ARG A 16 -18.91 16.91 4.87
C ARG A 16 -18.63 16.50 6.31
N THR A 17 -17.57 17.02 6.92
CA THR A 17 -17.26 16.74 8.33
C THR A 17 -18.39 17.24 9.24
N ARG A 18 -18.98 18.40 8.91
CA ARG A 18 -20.14 18.94 9.63
C ARG A 18 -21.38 18.06 9.49
N ALA A 19 -21.76 17.69 8.27
CA ALA A 19 -22.91 16.81 8.03
C ALA A 19 -22.74 15.44 8.71
N HIS A 20 -21.54 14.86 8.62
CA HIS A 20 -21.20 13.58 9.24
C HIS A 20 -21.21 13.64 10.77
N ASN A 21 -20.73 14.74 11.36
CA ASN A 21 -20.80 14.94 12.81
C ASN A 21 -22.25 15.17 13.26
N GLN A 22 -23.06 15.91 12.51
CA GLN A 22 -24.46 16.17 12.81
C GLN A 22 -25.28 14.87 12.81
N GLU A 23 -25.10 14.01 11.81
CA GLU A 23 -25.73 12.68 11.76
C GLU A 23 -25.38 11.86 13.01
N ARG A 24 -24.08 11.82 13.37
CA ARG A 24 -23.59 11.04 14.51
C ARG A 24 -24.01 11.58 15.86
N LEU A 25 -24.14 12.89 15.99
CA LEU A 25 -24.64 13.54 17.20
C LEU A 25 -26.13 13.31 17.43
N GLY A 26 -26.89 12.85 16.43
CA GLY A 26 -28.33 12.65 16.55
C GLY A 26 -28.74 11.81 17.77
N ARG A 27 -28.01 10.71 18.03
CA ARG A 27 -28.28 9.85 19.20
C ARG A 27 -27.97 10.58 20.52
N PHE A 28 -26.84 11.28 20.58
CA PHE A 28 -26.43 12.04 21.76
C PHE A 28 -27.41 13.17 22.06
N LEU A 29 -27.79 13.92 21.05
CA LEU A 29 -28.75 15.02 21.17
C LEU A 29 -30.14 14.50 21.58
N ALA A 30 -30.55 13.30 21.17
CA ALA A 30 -31.82 12.72 21.64
C ALA A 30 -31.88 12.54 23.17
N GLU A 31 -30.75 12.38 23.85
CA GLU A 31 -30.68 12.21 25.31
C GLU A 31 -30.28 13.51 26.04
N PHE A 32 -29.47 14.36 25.42
CA PHE A 32 -28.85 15.51 26.09
C PHE A 32 -29.28 16.89 25.54
N ALA A 33 -30.12 16.99 24.50
CA ALA A 33 -30.44 18.28 23.85
C ALA A 33 -31.07 19.33 24.75
N GLU A 34 -31.90 18.94 25.72
CA GLU A 34 -32.59 19.86 26.64
C GLU A 34 -31.70 20.35 27.79
N ARG A 35 -30.43 19.91 27.83
CA ARG A 35 -29.50 20.23 28.90
C ARG A 35 -28.51 21.28 28.47
N ARG A 36 -28.06 22.09 29.43
CA ARG A 36 -26.92 22.99 29.23
C ARG A 36 -25.66 22.15 28.95
N VAL A 37 -24.87 22.55 27.96
CA VAL A 37 -23.66 21.81 27.55
C VAL A 37 -22.68 21.61 28.70
N GLU A 38 -22.54 22.61 29.59
CA GLU A 38 -21.68 22.54 30.78
C GLU A 38 -22.16 21.55 31.86
N SER A 39 -23.43 21.13 31.81
CA SER A 39 -24.00 20.21 32.79
C SER A 39 -23.67 18.74 32.51
N VAL A 40 -23.07 18.43 31.36
CA VAL A 40 -22.67 17.07 31.00
C VAL A 40 -21.36 16.73 31.70
N THR A 41 -21.44 15.75 32.60
CA THR A 41 -20.31 15.34 33.46
C THR A 41 -19.41 14.30 32.79
N ALA A 42 -18.18 14.15 33.30
CA ALA A 42 -17.26 13.09 32.86
C ALA A 42 -17.86 11.69 33.09
N VAL A 43 -18.58 11.47 34.18
CA VAL A 43 -19.24 10.18 34.49
C VAL A 43 -20.32 9.84 33.47
N GLU A 44 -21.10 10.84 33.04
CA GLU A 44 -22.11 10.64 31.98
C GLU A 44 -21.45 10.38 30.62
N ALA A 45 -20.36 11.08 30.31
CA ALA A 45 -19.58 10.83 29.11
C ALA A 45 -18.96 9.42 29.11
N GLU A 46 -18.47 8.92 30.25
CA GLU A 46 -18.02 7.53 30.41
C GLU A 46 -19.13 6.52 30.18
N ARG A 47 -20.31 6.72 30.79
CA ARG A 47 -21.48 5.84 30.58
C ARG A 47 -21.95 5.86 29.12
N TRP A 48 -21.98 7.04 28.51
CA TRP A 48 -22.28 7.21 27.09
C TRP A 48 -21.30 6.42 26.24
N ALA A 49 -20.00 6.60 26.49
CA ALA A 49 -18.94 5.96 25.71
C ALA A 49 -18.87 4.44 25.93
N ALA A 50 -19.25 3.94 27.10
CA ALA A 50 -19.41 2.50 27.34
C ALA A 50 -20.55 1.89 26.50
N SER A 51 -21.60 2.67 26.23
CA SER A 51 -22.77 2.24 25.45
C SER A 51 -22.65 2.54 23.95
N ASN A 52 -21.66 3.34 23.55
CA ASN A 52 -21.46 3.80 22.17
C ASN A 52 -20.01 3.59 21.74
N SER A 53 -19.79 2.67 20.81
CA SER A 53 -18.45 2.26 20.35
C SER A 53 -17.64 3.36 19.64
N ARG A 54 -18.26 4.50 19.30
CA ARG A 54 -17.61 5.68 18.71
C ARG A 54 -18.26 6.94 19.27
N TYR A 55 -17.45 7.84 19.83
CA TYR A 55 -17.88 9.12 20.41
C TYR A 55 -17.04 10.32 19.87
N ASP A 56 -16.46 10.18 18.67
CA ASP A 56 -15.60 11.20 18.07
C ASP A 56 -16.32 12.52 17.81
N ALA A 57 -17.62 12.46 17.51
CA ALA A 57 -18.42 13.64 17.19
C ALA A 57 -18.73 14.45 18.46
N GLU A 58 -19.06 13.77 19.55
CA GLU A 58 -19.25 14.32 20.89
C GLU A 58 -17.95 14.92 21.38
N ARG A 59 -16.83 14.19 21.28
CA ARG A 59 -15.51 14.71 21.63
C ARG A 59 -15.14 15.97 20.85
N ALA A 60 -15.44 16.01 19.55
CA ALA A 60 -15.21 17.19 18.71
C ALA A 60 -16.13 18.36 19.11
N MET A 61 -17.41 18.09 19.40
CA MET A 61 -18.38 19.09 19.85
C MET A 61 -17.95 19.73 21.17
N PHE A 62 -17.55 18.94 22.16
CA PHE A 62 -17.07 19.46 23.45
C PHE A 62 -15.69 20.11 23.36
N ALA A 63 -14.87 19.76 22.36
CA ALA A 63 -13.63 20.49 22.08
C ALA A 63 -13.93 21.90 21.54
N ASP A 64 -14.93 22.03 20.66
CA ASP A 64 -15.40 23.34 20.19
C ASP A 64 -16.01 24.15 21.35
N ALA A 65 -16.90 23.54 22.14
CA ALA A 65 -17.51 24.19 23.30
C ALA A 65 -16.47 24.71 24.30
N ARG A 66 -15.37 23.96 24.51
CA ARG A 66 -14.26 24.43 25.35
C ARG A 66 -13.50 25.59 24.72
N ALA A 67 -13.25 25.55 23.41
CA ALA A 67 -12.57 26.63 22.70
C ALA A 67 -13.39 27.93 22.74
N ASP A 68 -14.71 27.81 22.70
CA ASP A 68 -15.66 28.92 22.80
C ASP A 68 -15.95 29.33 24.26
N GLY A 69 -15.30 28.70 25.25
CA GLY A 69 -15.45 29.01 26.67
C GLY A 69 -16.79 28.58 27.29
N LEU A 70 -17.59 27.78 26.59
CA LEU A 70 -18.89 27.27 27.06
C LEU A 70 -18.75 26.15 28.08
N VAL A 71 -17.61 25.45 28.09
CA VAL A 71 -17.26 24.44 29.10
C VAL A 71 -15.81 24.60 29.53
N ALA A 72 -15.52 24.37 30.81
CA ALA A 72 -14.16 24.43 31.33
C ALA A 72 -13.28 23.26 30.84
N VAL A 73 -13.88 22.07 30.76
CA VAL A 73 -13.21 20.81 30.42
C VAL A 73 -14.06 20.04 29.42
N ASN A 74 -13.41 19.31 28.52
CA ASN A 74 -14.10 18.38 27.62
C ASN A 74 -14.35 17.05 28.37
N PRO A 75 -15.61 16.69 28.68
CA PRO A 75 -15.93 15.46 29.42
C PRO A 75 -15.62 14.18 28.62
N PHE A 76 -15.42 14.29 27.31
CA PHE A 76 -15.00 13.19 26.42
C PHE A 76 -13.48 13.14 26.18
N SER A 77 -12.70 13.95 26.89
CA SER A 77 -11.24 13.88 26.83
C SER A 77 -10.70 12.75 27.70
N GLY A 78 -9.73 11.99 27.19
CA GLY A 78 -9.04 10.94 27.97
C GLY A 78 -9.88 9.71 28.34
N LEU A 79 -11.05 9.50 27.74
CA LEU A 79 -11.89 8.33 28.03
C LEU A 79 -11.20 7.02 27.61
N SER A 80 -10.84 6.21 28.60
CA SER A 80 -10.29 4.86 28.47
C SER A 80 -11.38 3.84 28.17
N VAL A 81 -12.16 4.03 27.11
CA VAL A 81 -13.05 2.96 26.67
C VAL A 81 -12.19 1.93 25.95
N GLU A 82 -12.11 0.72 26.51
CA GLU A 82 -11.71 -0.46 25.76
C GLU A 82 -12.58 -0.48 24.51
N ARG A 83 -11.99 -0.05 23.40
CA ARG A 83 -12.65 -0.13 22.12
C ARG A 83 -12.95 -1.60 21.95
N ARG A 84 -14.23 -1.98 21.94
CA ARG A 84 -14.64 -3.19 21.25
C ARG A 84 -14.15 -2.97 19.84
N ASP A 85 -12.96 -3.49 19.55
CA ASP A 85 -12.41 -3.49 18.21
C ASP A 85 -13.48 -4.15 17.37
N ALA A 86 -14.20 -3.32 16.61
CA ALA A 86 -15.17 -3.79 15.66
C ALA A 86 -14.34 -4.56 14.64
N ARG A 87 -14.19 -5.88 14.87
CA ARG A 87 -13.38 -6.86 14.14
C ARG A 87 -12.69 -6.19 12.95
N ARG A 88 -11.56 -5.53 13.22
CA ARG A 88 -10.79 -4.92 12.14
C ARG A 88 -10.28 -6.10 11.33
N HIS A 89 -10.94 -6.36 10.21
CA HIS A 89 -10.51 -7.42 9.32
C HIS A 89 -9.08 -7.12 8.90
N PRO A 90 -8.20 -8.13 8.83
CA PRO A 90 -6.86 -7.93 8.32
C PRO A 90 -6.94 -7.31 6.92
N PRO A 91 -6.00 -6.42 6.57
CA PRO A 91 -5.93 -5.87 5.21
C PRO A 91 -5.89 -6.98 4.17
N LEU A 92 -6.58 -6.77 3.04
CA LEU A 92 -6.61 -7.73 1.94
C LEU A 92 -5.20 -7.99 1.40
N ARG A 93 -4.87 -9.27 1.18
CA ARG A 93 -3.59 -9.71 0.63
C ARG A 93 -3.82 -10.66 -0.55
N LEU A 94 -3.74 -10.10 -1.75
CA LEU A 94 -3.70 -10.83 -3.02
C LEU A 94 -2.25 -10.93 -3.50
N THR A 95 -1.90 -12.00 -4.20
CA THR A 95 -0.67 -12.09 -4.98
C THR A 95 -0.83 -11.37 -6.32
N GLU A 96 0.27 -11.15 -7.06
CA GLU A 96 0.18 -10.57 -8.41
C GLU A 96 -0.59 -11.47 -9.38
N ALA A 97 -0.42 -12.79 -9.25
CA ALA A 97 -1.16 -13.77 -10.04
C ALA A 97 -2.67 -13.71 -9.73
N GLU A 98 -3.05 -13.68 -8.45
CA GLU A 98 -4.46 -13.54 -8.05
C GLU A 98 -5.05 -12.20 -8.47
N LEU A 99 -4.26 -11.12 -8.47
CA LEU A 99 -4.71 -9.84 -9.01
C LEU A 99 -4.94 -9.93 -10.52
N THR A 100 -4.06 -10.63 -11.25
CA THR A 100 -4.20 -10.85 -12.70
C THR A 100 -5.47 -11.64 -13.00
N GLU A 101 -5.70 -12.75 -12.29
CA GLU A 101 -6.92 -13.54 -12.37
C GLU A 101 -8.16 -12.68 -12.10
N LEU A 102 -8.17 -11.89 -11.02
CA LEU A 102 -9.28 -10.98 -10.70
C LEU A 102 -9.56 -9.96 -11.81
N ILE A 103 -8.52 -9.44 -12.47
CA ILE A 103 -8.64 -8.51 -13.60
C ILE A 103 -9.23 -9.24 -14.82
N GLU A 104 -8.84 -10.49 -15.06
CA GLU A 104 -9.34 -11.31 -16.16
C GLU A 104 -10.80 -11.74 -15.96
N THR A 105 -11.18 -12.13 -14.74
CA THR A 105 -12.57 -12.41 -14.34
C THR A 105 -13.50 -11.25 -14.69
N ALA A 106 -13.02 -9.99 -14.62
CA ALA A 106 -13.82 -8.83 -14.98
C ALA A 106 -14.25 -8.81 -16.45
N VAL A 107 -13.40 -9.32 -17.35
CA VAL A 107 -13.70 -9.43 -18.79
C VAL A 107 -14.73 -10.51 -19.05
N GLU A 108 -14.66 -11.62 -18.31
CA GLU A 108 -15.59 -12.75 -18.42
C GLU A 108 -16.99 -12.40 -17.91
N VAL A 109 -17.05 -11.81 -16.71
CA VAL A 109 -18.30 -11.43 -16.04
C VAL A 109 -19.06 -10.35 -16.81
N HIS A 110 -18.33 -9.42 -17.46
CA HIS A 110 -18.91 -8.29 -18.17
C HIS A 110 -18.54 -8.31 -19.66
N PRO A 111 -19.22 -9.09 -20.52
CA PRO A 111 -18.84 -9.26 -21.92
C PRO A 111 -18.73 -7.98 -22.76
N ARG A 112 -19.49 -6.94 -22.41
CA ARG A 112 -19.54 -5.66 -23.15
C ARG A 112 -18.75 -4.53 -22.51
N HIS A 113 -18.51 -4.62 -21.20
CA HIS A 113 -17.94 -3.51 -20.41
C HIS A 113 -16.74 -3.94 -19.55
N GLY A 114 -16.34 -5.20 -19.65
CA GLY A 114 -15.37 -5.84 -18.78
C GLY A 114 -13.97 -5.27 -18.91
N GLN A 115 -13.59 -4.74 -20.07
CA GLN A 115 -12.30 -4.03 -20.21
C GLN A 115 -12.22 -2.77 -19.33
N VAL A 116 -13.32 -2.01 -19.22
CA VAL A 116 -13.39 -0.84 -18.33
C VAL A 116 -13.40 -1.27 -16.86
N VAL A 117 -14.07 -2.38 -16.53
CA VAL A 117 -14.07 -2.93 -15.16
C VAL A 117 -12.69 -3.50 -14.78
N ALA A 118 -12.02 -4.19 -15.71
CA ALA A 118 -10.66 -4.68 -15.58
C ALA A 118 -9.68 -3.53 -15.36
N ALA A 119 -9.79 -2.47 -16.16
CA ALA A 119 -9.01 -1.25 -15.98
C ALA A 119 -9.26 -0.59 -14.61
N MET A 120 -10.52 -0.55 -14.16
CA MET A 120 -10.88 -0.04 -12.84
C MET A 120 -10.19 -0.83 -11.71
N ILE A 121 -10.20 -2.16 -11.77
CA ILE A 121 -9.56 -3.04 -10.78
C ILE A 121 -8.04 -2.85 -10.80
N GLY A 122 -7.44 -2.90 -11.99
CA GLY A 122 -6.00 -2.73 -12.17
C GLY A 122 -5.51 -1.37 -11.68
N LEU A 123 -6.22 -0.29 -12.01
CA LEU A 123 -5.88 1.04 -11.51
C LEU A 123 -6.04 1.12 -10.00
N ALA A 124 -7.14 0.62 -9.41
CA ALA A 124 -7.32 0.61 -7.96
C ALA A 124 -6.15 -0.09 -7.24
N ALA A 125 -5.70 -1.24 -7.78
CA ALA A 125 -4.64 -2.06 -7.20
C ALA A 125 -3.23 -1.50 -7.43
N TRP A 126 -2.93 -0.91 -8.59
CA TRP A 126 -1.58 -0.47 -8.96
C TRP A 126 -1.29 1.01 -8.70
N THR A 127 -2.29 1.78 -8.25
CA THR A 127 -2.11 3.22 -7.92
C THR A 127 -2.49 3.55 -6.47
N GLY A 128 -3.17 2.65 -5.78
CA GLY A 128 -3.63 2.86 -4.41
C GLY A 128 -4.65 3.99 -4.22
N LEU A 129 -5.23 4.49 -5.33
CA LEU A 129 -6.22 5.56 -5.33
C LEU A 129 -7.49 5.18 -4.56
N ARG A 130 -8.12 6.16 -3.93
CA ARG A 130 -9.43 5.94 -3.31
C ARG A 130 -10.48 5.81 -4.42
N PRO A 131 -11.57 5.03 -4.24
CA PRO A 131 -12.61 4.87 -5.26
C PRO A 131 -13.15 6.21 -5.79
N GLY A 132 -13.32 7.22 -4.93
CA GLY A 132 -13.76 8.54 -5.37
C GLY A 132 -12.74 9.28 -6.24
N GLU A 133 -11.43 9.11 -5.99
CA GLU A 133 -10.36 9.67 -6.85
C GLU A 133 -10.31 8.92 -8.18
N LEU A 134 -10.39 7.58 -8.12
CA LEU A 134 -10.40 6.69 -9.27
C LEU A 134 -11.54 7.00 -10.25
N TYR A 135 -12.76 7.19 -9.76
CA TYR A 135 -13.93 7.51 -10.59
C TYR A 135 -13.93 8.95 -11.15
N ALA A 136 -13.00 9.79 -10.74
CA ALA A 136 -12.87 11.18 -11.18
C ALA A 136 -11.79 11.38 -12.27
N LEU A 137 -11.09 10.31 -12.64
CA LEU A 137 -10.02 10.37 -13.63
C LEU A 137 -10.58 10.64 -15.03
N HIS A 138 -9.95 11.57 -15.72
CA HIS A 138 -10.16 11.82 -17.15
C HIS A 138 -8.95 11.34 -17.96
N HIS A 139 -9.12 11.20 -19.28
CA HIS A 139 -8.00 10.90 -20.18
C HIS A 139 -6.89 11.95 -20.09
N SER A 140 -7.25 13.23 -19.90
CA SER A 140 -6.29 14.34 -19.69
C SER A 140 -5.43 14.22 -18.43
N ASP A 141 -5.84 13.40 -17.44
CA ASP A 141 -5.07 13.20 -16.22
C ASP A 141 -3.93 12.18 -16.41
N VAL A 142 -3.94 11.43 -17.51
CA VAL A 142 -3.00 10.36 -17.82
C VAL A 142 -1.92 10.88 -18.76
N ASP A 143 -0.67 10.80 -18.33
CA ASP A 143 0.48 11.01 -19.20
C ASP A 143 1.27 9.69 -19.31
N MET A 144 1.18 9.03 -20.45
CA MET A 144 1.88 7.76 -20.69
C MET A 144 3.38 7.95 -20.87
N GLU A 145 3.86 9.15 -21.22
CA GLU A 145 5.27 9.47 -21.46
C GLU A 145 5.59 10.81 -20.76
N PRO A 146 5.92 10.79 -19.45
CA PRO A 146 6.82 9.84 -18.80
C PRO A 146 6.18 8.75 -17.92
N GLY A 147 4.85 8.66 -17.84
CA GLY A 147 4.16 7.71 -16.94
C GLY A 147 3.74 8.33 -15.62
N ALA A 148 2.88 9.34 -15.71
CA ALA A 148 2.33 10.05 -14.57
C ALA A 148 0.81 10.08 -14.62
N LEU A 149 0.18 10.06 -13.45
CA LEU A 149 -1.26 10.18 -13.28
C LEU A 149 -1.57 11.34 -12.34
N ALA A 150 -2.21 12.37 -12.86
CA ALA A 150 -2.60 13.55 -12.09
C ALA A 150 -3.87 13.26 -11.27
N VAL A 151 -3.74 13.26 -9.95
CA VAL A 151 -4.87 13.13 -9.02
C VAL A 151 -5.31 14.52 -8.61
N SER A 152 -6.20 15.11 -9.39
CA SER A 152 -6.66 16.50 -9.24
C SER A 152 -8.10 16.60 -8.70
N ARG A 153 -8.87 15.52 -8.78
CA ARG A 153 -10.32 15.50 -8.54
C ARG A 153 -10.75 14.29 -7.70
N ALA A 154 -11.93 14.40 -7.09
CA ALA A 154 -12.59 13.27 -6.46
C ALA A 154 -14.12 13.37 -6.56
N ARG A 155 -14.79 12.22 -6.77
CA ARG A 155 -16.25 12.06 -6.74
C ARG A 155 -16.68 11.46 -5.40
N PRO A 156 -17.30 12.24 -4.50
CA PRO A 156 -17.77 11.74 -3.22
C PRO A 156 -19.09 10.95 -3.36
N LYS A 157 -19.50 10.25 -2.29
CA LYS A 157 -20.67 9.35 -2.32
C LYS A 157 -22.02 10.07 -2.54
N ASP A 158 -22.08 11.33 -2.14
CA ASP A 158 -23.19 12.28 -2.35
C ASP A 158 -23.29 12.75 -3.81
N GLY A 159 -22.34 12.37 -4.66
CA GLY A 159 -22.34 12.69 -6.08
C GLY A 159 -21.57 13.98 -6.39
N GLY A 160 -21.52 14.29 -7.69
CA GLY A 160 -20.73 15.41 -8.22
C GLY A 160 -19.23 15.13 -8.26
N GLU A 161 -18.49 16.13 -8.71
CA GLU A 161 -17.04 16.14 -8.75
C GLU A 161 -16.53 17.34 -7.96
N ARG A 162 -15.37 17.19 -7.31
CA ARG A 162 -14.73 18.26 -6.55
C ARG A 162 -13.25 18.27 -6.86
N GLU A 163 -12.70 19.46 -7.05
CA GLU A 163 -11.26 19.65 -7.12
C GLU A 163 -10.61 19.39 -5.76
N LEU A 164 -9.45 18.77 -5.81
CA LEU A 164 -8.60 18.53 -4.66
C LEU A 164 -7.62 19.71 -4.50
N VAL A 165 -7.42 20.08 -3.24
CA VAL A 165 -6.38 21.05 -2.86
C VAL A 165 -5.14 20.33 -2.35
N PRO A 166 -3.94 20.92 -2.47
CA PRO A 166 -2.72 20.37 -1.86
C PRO A 166 -2.90 20.12 -0.35
N PRO A 167 -2.32 19.03 0.21
CA PRO A 167 -1.50 18.02 -0.44
C PRO A 167 -2.30 16.85 -1.06
N ARG A 168 -3.63 16.92 -1.09
CA ARG A 168 -4.47 15.84 -1.66
C ARG A 168 -4.38 15.78 -3.17
N ARG A 169 -4.20 16.95 -3.81
CA ARG A 169 -3.79 17.06 -5.21
C ARG A 169 -2.33 16.59 -5.32
N ARG A 170 -2.09 15.57 -6.15
CA ARG A 170 -0.78 14.93 -6.28
C ARG A 170 -0.62 14.27 -7.65
N SER A 171 0.61 13.93 -8.00
CA SER A 171 0.93 13.08 -9.14
C SER A 171 1.33 11.69 -8.63
N VAL A 172 0.79 10.64 -9.23
CA VAL A 172 1.16 9.24 -8.95
C VAL A 172 1.92 8.68 -10.14
N ARG A 173 2.94 7.86 -9.91
CA ARG A 173 3.68 7.21 -11.00
C ARG A 173 2.85 6.06 -11.60
N LEU A 174 2.78 5.99 -12.92
CA LEU A 174 2.14 4.88 -13.63
C LEU A 174 3.11 3.70 -13.76
N LEU A 175 3.01 2.77 -12.82
CA LEU A 175 3.72 1.49 -12.86
C LEU A 175 3.23 0.61 -14.03
N PRO A 176 4.00 -0.41 -14.46
CA PRO A 176 3.65 -1.27 -15.59
C PRO A 176 2.23 -1.87 -15.49
N GLY A 177 1.81 -2.31 -14.29
CA GLY A 177 0.45 -2.82 -14.07
C GLY A 177 -0.65 -1.78 -14.31
N ALA A 178 -0.44 -0.53 -13.87
CA ALA A 178 -1.37 0.58 -14.12
C ALA A 178 -1.38 0.99 -15.61
N ARG A 179 -0.22 1.00 -16.27
CA ARG A 179 -0.11 1.25 -17.72
C ARG A 179 -0.86 0.18 -18.53
N SER A 180 -0.69 -1.09 -18.17
CA SER A 180 -1.40 -2.21 -18.79
C SER A 180 -2.92 -2.08 -18.60
N ALA A 181 -3.36 -1.69 -17.40
CA ALA A 181 -4.77 -1.45 -17.12
C ALA A 181 -5.36 -0.32 -18.01
N ILE A 182 -4.62 0.77 -18.23
CA ILE A 182 -5.04 1.87 -19.11
C ILE A 182 -5.04 1.44 -20.58
N ALA A 183 -4.01 0.71 -21.02
CA ALA A 183 -3.88 0.26 -22.41
C ALA A 183 -5.01 -0.70 -22.84
N ARG A 184 -5.70 -1.34 -21.89
CA ARG A 184 -6.86 -2.19 -22.14
C ARG A 184 -8.17 -1.41 -22.36
N LEU A 185 -8.20 -0.12 -22.02
CA LEU A 185 -9.42 0.67 -22.17
C LEU A 185 -9.80 0.79 -23.65
N PRO A 186 -11.08 0.57 -24.00
CA PRO A 186 -11.53 0.80 -25.36
C PRO A 186 -11.39 2.29 -25.72
N GLU A 187 -11.03 2.56 -26.97
CA GLU A 187 -10.91 3.92 -27.50
C GLU A 187 -12.24 4.67 -27.34
N GLY A 188 -12.21 5.85 -26.72
CA GLY A 188 -13.40 6.66 -26.52
C GLY A 188 -13.20 7.82 -25.53
N GLY A 189 -14.17 8.72 -25.45
CA GLY A 189 -14.22 9.80 -24.46
C GLY A 189 -13.50 11.11 -24.84
N GLY A 190 -12.50 11.06 -25.72
CA GLY A 190 -11.67 12.24 -26.02
C GLY A 190 -10.86 12.71 -24.80
N PRO A 191 -10.03 13.76 -24.92
CA PRO A 191 -9.13 14.20 -23.84
C PRO A 191 -9.88 14.59 -22.55
N ASP A 192 -11.05 15.22 -22.68
CA ASP A 192 -11.89 15.63 -21.55
C ASP A 192 -12.86 14.52 -21.10
N GLY A 193 -12.77 13.33 -21.69
CA GLY A 193 -13.59 12.18 -21.35
C GLY A 193 -13.16 11.52 -20.05
N LEU A 194 -14.13 10.91 -19.38
CA LEU A 194 -13.88 10.08 -18.20
C LEU A 194 -13.09 8.84 -18.60
N LEU A 195 -12.01 8.57 -17.86
CA LEU A 195 -11.20 7.37 -18.05
C LEU A 195 -12.01 6.11 -17.69
N LEU A 196 -12.81 6.20 -16.63
CA LEU A 196 -13.69 5.13 -16.17
C LEU A 196 -15.15 5.59 -16.19
N TYR A 197 -15.95 4.91 -17.01
CA TYR A 197 -17.34 5.26 -17.28
C TYR A 197 -18.22 4.02 -17.18
N THR A 198 -19.51 4.22 -16.92
CA THR A 198 -20.53 3.17 -16.97
C THR A 198 -20.86 2.83 -18.43
N ALA A 199 -21.57 1.72 -18.67
CA ALA A 199 -22.02 1.33 -20.01
C ALA A 199 -22.88 2.39 -20.74
N ARG A 200 -23.39 3.42 -20.01
CA ARG A 200 -24.12 4.57 -20.58
C ARG A 200 -23.25 5.81 -20.78
N GLY A 201 -21.91 5.68 -20.68
CA GLY A 201 -20.97 6.79 -20.74
C GLY A 201 -21.01 7.74 -19.54
N GLN A 202 -21.77 7.40 -18.49
CA GLN A 202 -21.88 8.23 -17.29
C GLN A 202 -20.76 7.91 -16.30
N PRO A 203 -20.31 8.86 -15.48
CA PRO A 203 -19.24 8.59 -14.52
C PRO A 203 -19.65 7.58 -13.44
N MET A 204 -18.71 6.69 -13.12
CA MET A 204 -18.89 5.66 -12.09
C MET A 204 -19.07 6.26 -10.69
N GLY A 205 -19.61 5.46 -9.77
CA GLY A 205 -19.86 5.88 -8.41
C GLY A 205 -20.26 4.73 -7.51
N ALA A 206 -20.37 4.99 -6.21
CA ALA A 206 -20.59 3.96 -5.19
C ALA A 206 -21.82 3.06 -5.46
N ARG A 207 -22.88 3.60 -6.07
CA ARG A 207 -24.10 2.86 -6.42
C ARG A 207 -23.89 1.83 -7.53
N HIS A 208 -22.90 2.05 -8.40
CA HIS A 208 -22.60 1.15 -9.51
C HIS A 208 -21.65 0.02 -9.11
N ARG A 209 -21.05 0.10 -7.91
CA ARG A 209 -20.18 -0.97 -7.37
C ARG A 209 -20.92 -2.30 -7.32
N ASP A 210 -22.19 -2.29 -6.90
CA ASP A 210 -22.93 -3.54 -6.75
C ASP A 210 -23.21 -4.22 -8.10
N TYR A 211 -23.20 -3.46 -9.19
CA TYR A 211 -23.36 -3.97 -10.55
C TYR A 211 -22.02 -4.39 -11.19
N TYR A 212 -20.96 -3.59 -11.03
CA TYR A 212 -19.68 -3.85 -11.71
C TYR A 212 -18.70 -4.69 -10.88
N TRP A 213 -18.55 -4.37 -9.59
CA TRP A 213 -17.54 -4.97 -8.73
C TRP A 213 -18.00 -6.28 -8.08
N ASN A 214 -19.18 -6.29 -7.45
CA ASN A 214 -19.60 -7.46 -6.67
C ASN A 214 -19.67 -8.76 -7.50
N PRO A 215 -20.20 -8.77 -8.74
CA PRO A 215 -20.22 -10.00 -9.54
C PRO A 215 -18.83 -10.54 -9.87
N VAL A 216 -17.86 -9.65 -10.10
CA VAL A 216 -16.46 -10.02 -10.38
C VAL A 216 -15.81 -10.61 -9.14
N ARG A 217 -16.00 -9.95 -7.98
CA ARG A 217 -15.51 -10.45 -6.69
C ARG A 217 -16.09 -11.83 -6.37
N ASP A 218 -17.38 -12.01 -6.55
CA ASP A 218 -18.09 -13.24 -6.21
C ASP A 218 -17.59 -14.39 -7.10
N GLN A 219 -17.46 -14.17 -8.42
CA GLN A 219 -16.90 -15.18 -9.32
C GLN A 219 -15.44 -15.50 -8.99
N PHE A 220 -14.58 -14.49 -8.85
CA PHE A 220 -13.16 -14.68 -8.51
C PHE A 220 -13.00 -15.47 -7.20
N TRP A 221 -13.77 -15.13 -6.16
CA TRP A 221 -13.69 -15.82 -4.89
C TRP A 221 -14.16 -17.28 -4.98
N GLU A 222 -15.15 -17.57 -5.83
CA GLU A 222 -15.59 -18.94 -6.13
C GLU A 222 -14.60 -19.75 -7.00
N GLU A 223 -13.60 -19.11 -7.60
CA GLU A 223 -12.53 -19.78 -8.34
C GLU A 223 -11.28 -20.02 -7.45
N LEU A 224 -11.13 -19.25 -6.36
CA LEU A 224 -10.05 -19.45 -5.41
C LEU A 224 -10.04 -20.87 -4.82
N THR A 225 -8.83 -21.38 -4.57
CA THR A 225 -8.66 -22.66 -3.87
C THR A 225 -9.25 -22.60 -2.45
N PRO A 226 -9.69 -23.74 -1.88
CA PRO A 226 -10.19 -23.78 -0.49
C PRO A 226 -9.19 -23.23 0.54
N ALA A 227 -7.88 -23.34 0.27
CA ALA A 227 -6.84 -22.77 1.13
C ALA A 227 -6.85 -21.24 1.11
N ARG A 228 -6.96 -20.65 -0.08
CA ARG A 228 -6.99 -19.18 -0.24
C ARG A 228 -8.29 -18.57 0.26
N ARG A 229 -9.44 -19.24 0.14
CA ARG A 229 -10.71 -18.79 0.74
C ARG A 229 -10.68 -18.65 2.27
N ARG A 230 -9.74 -19.32 2.95
CA ARG A 230 -9.53 -19.13 4.40
C ARG A 230 -8.81 -17.83 4.75
N THR A 231 -8.06 -17.26 3.81
CA THR A 231 -7.26 -16.05 4.04
C THR A 231 -7.81 -14.83 3.30
N VAL A 232 -8.45 -15.04 2.14
CA VAL A 232 -9.15 -14.03 1.36
C VAL A 232 -10.61 -14.08 1.76
N ARG A 233 -11.08 -13.06 2.48
CA ARG A 233 -12.50 -12.93 2.84
C ARG A 233 -13.34 -12.68 1.59
N HIS A 234 -14.54 -13.25 1.54
CA HIS A 234 -15.46 -13.06 0.41
C HIS A 234 -15.96 -11.61 0.29
N ASP A 235 -16.16 -10.91 1.39
CA ASP A 235 -16.82 -9.60 1.44
C ASP A 235 -15.88 -8.40 1.20
N PHE A 236 -14.74 -8.60 0.53
CA PHE A 236 -13.81 -7.50 0.23
C PHE A 236 -14.40 -6.51 -0.78
N ASP A 237 -14.12 -5.23 -0.58
CA ASP A 237 -14.57 -4.12 -1.40
C ASP A 237 -13.46 -3.71 -2.38
N LEU A 238 -13.83 -3.00 -3.45
CA LEU A 238 -12.87 -2.40 -4.37
C LEU A 238 -11.86 -1.50 -3.63
N TYR A 239 -12.30 -0.82 -2.56
CA TYR A 239 -11.42 -0.04 -1.69
C TYR A 239 -10.26 -0.87 -1.13
N ASP A 240 -10.48 -2.16 -0.84
CA ASP A 240 -9.47 -3.01 -0.21
C ASP A 240 -8.31 -3.35 -1.15
N LEU A 241 -8.51 -3.28 -2.47
CA LEU A 241 -7.45 -3.50 -3.46
C LEU A 241 -6.29 -2.53 -3.30
N ARG A 242 -6.51 -1.35 -2.73
CA ARG A 242 -5.40 -0.42 -2.45
C ARG A 242 -4.38 -1.00 -1.47
N HIS A 243 -4.76 -1.97 -0.65
CA HIS A 243 -3.82 -2.64 0.25
C HIS A 243 -2.83 -3.51 -0.52
N PHE A 244 -3.20 -4.03 -1.69
CA PHE A 244 -2.24 -4.66 -2.61
C PHE A 244 -1.11 -3.69 -2.92
N PHE A 245 -1.41 -2.46 -3.36
CA PHE A 245 -0.38 -1.45 -3.65
C PHE A 245 0.54 -1.17 -2.46
N GLY A 246 -0.05 -0.97 -1.28
CA GLY A 246 0.72 -0.66 -0.07
C GLY A 246 1.64 -1.82 0.36
N PHE A 247 1.16 -3.06 0.29
CA PHE A 247 1.99 -4.23 0.55
C PHE A 247 3.04 -4.42 -0.54
N TRP A 248 2.70 -4.20 -1.81
CA TRP A 248 3.63 -4.31 -2.92
C TRP A 248 4.78 -3.31 -2.79
N LEU A 249 4.49 -2.03 -2.49
CA LEU A 249 5.52 -1.03 -2.22
C LEU A 249 6.40 -1.39 -1.01
N SER A 250 5.81 -1.99 0.03
CA SER A 250 6.55 -2.40 1.23
C SER A 250 7.41 -3.64 1.00
N GLU A 251 6.88 -4.63 0.28
CA GLU A 251 7.44 -5.98 0.18
C GLU A 251 8.29 -6.19 -1.07
N GLN A 252 7.89 -5.59 -2.20
CA GLN A 252 8.57 -5.73 -3.50
C GLN A 252 9.47 -4.54 -3.84
N VAL A 253 9.19 -3.35 -3.29
CA VAL A 253 10.04 -2.16 -3.49
C VAL A 253 10.88 -1.86 -2.25
N GLY A 254 10.46 -2.32 -1.07
CA GLY A 254 11.15 -2.07 0.19
C GLY A 254 11.01 -0.63 0.70
N LEU A 255 9.96 0.10 0.29
CA LEU A 255 9.73 1.46 0.75
C LEU A 255 9.34 1.48 2.24
N SER A 256 9.87 2.46 2.96
CA SER A 256 9.47 2.67 4.35
C SER A 256 8.03 3.17 4.45
N PRO A 257 7.35 2.98 5.59
CA PRO A 257 6.02 3.56 5.81
C PRO A 257 5.92 5.07 5.55
N ALA A 258 7.00 5.82 5.78
CA ALA A 258 7.06 7.26 5.51
C ALA A 258 7.08 7.58 4.01
N GLU A 259 7.66 6.71 3.18
CA GLU A 259 7.69 6.83 1.71
C GLU A 259 6.42 6.28 1.05
N ILE A 260 5.80 5.25 1.63
CA ILE A 260 4.51 4.70 1.15
C ILE A 260 3.37 5.71 1.36
N ALA A 261 3.38 6.44 2.48
CA ALA A 261 2.31 7.37 2.84
C ALA A 261 1.98 8.43 1.75
N PRO A 262 2.94 9.18 1.18
CA PRO A 262 2.64 10.15 0.13
C PRO A 262 2.06 9.50 -1.14
N GLU A 263 2.60 8.35 -1.57
CA GLU A 263 2.09 7.60 -2.73
C GLU A 263 0.62 7.21 -2.54
N MET A 264 0.27 6.72 -1.35
CA MET A 264 -1.08 6.30 -1.00
C MET A 264 -2.01 7.45 -0.57
N GLY A 265 -1.54 8.71 -0.59
CA GLY A 265 -2.30 9.87 -0.12
C GLY A 265 -2.74 9.75 1.34
N LEU A 266 -1.87 9.20 2.20
CA LEU A 266 -2.05 9.10 3.64
C LEU A 266 -1.49 10.35 4.32
N GLY A 267 -2.36 11.09 5.01
CA GLY A 267 -2.02 12.40 5.60
C GLY A 267 -1.49 12.35 7.03
N ASP A 268 -1.02 11.19 7.50
CA ASP A 268 -0.71 10.93 8.90
C ASP A 268 0.77 10.58 9.14
N HIS A 269 1.64 11.11 8.28
CA HIS A 269 3.10 10.99 8.40
C HIS A 269 3.61 9.53 8.48
N GLY A 270 2.93 8.59 7.81
CA GLY A 270 3.38 7.19 7.75
C GLY A 270 2.89 6.32 8.91
N ARG A 271 2.13 6.84 9.88
CA ARG A 271 1.64 6.04 11.00
C ARG A 271 0.70 4.92 10.55
N LEU A 272 -0.33 5.22 9.75
CA LEU A 272 -1.27 4.24 9.23
C LEU A 272 -0.56 3.28 8.27
N ALA A 273 0.40 3.78 7.49
CA ALA A 273 1.25 2.92 6.67
C ALA A 273 2.07 1.95 7.55
N ALA A 274 2.59 2.37 8.69
CA ALA A 274 3.30 1.50 9.62
C ALA A 274 2.36 0.52 10.33
N GLU A 275 1.18 0.97 10.76
CA GLU A 275 0.17 0.10 11.38
C GLU A 275 -0.38 -0.96 10.39
N THR A 276 -0.40 -0.65 9.10
CA THR A 276 -1.06 -1.49 8.07
C THR A 276 -0.06 -2.32 7.26
N TYR A 277 1.06 -1.70 6.87
CA TYR A 277 2.11 -2.24 6.00
C TYR A 277 3.46 -2.32 6.69
N GLY A 278 3.59 -1.89 7.96
CA GLY A 278 4.85 -1.85 8.71
C GLY A 278 5.38 -3.20 9.16
N ALA A 279 5.34 -4.17 8.27
CA ALA A 279 6.38 -5.16 8.15
C ALA A 279 7.36 -4.60 7.10
N ALA A 280 8.43 -3.93 7.54
CA ALA A 280 9.67 -4.12 6.81
C ALA A 280 9.89 -5.64 6.82
N PRO A 281 9.98 -6.33 5.67
CA PRO A 281 10.02 -7.78 5.69
C PRO A 281 11.26 -8.22 6.48
N GLN A 282 11.03 -8.79 7.66
CA GLN A 282 11.91 -9.85 8.13
C GLN A 282 11.77 -10.97 7.09
N HIS A 283 12.88 -11.30 6.44
CA HIS A 283 13.09 -12.43 5.53
C HIS A 283 11.91 -13.40 5.45
N ARG A 284 11.11 -13.31 4.38
CA ARG A 284 10.23 -14.42 3.99
C ARG A 284 11.09 -15.35 3.13
N GLU A 285 11.29 -16.58 3.59
CA GLU A 285 11.99 -17.65 2.87
C GLU A 285 11.27 -17.91 1.53
N TYR A 286 11.80 -17.34 0.46
CA TYR A 286 11.61 -17.87 -0.89
C TYR A 286 12.77 -18.84 -1.11
N PRO A 287 12.57 -20.09 -1.50
CA PRO A 287 13.69 -20.92 -1.87
C PRO A 287 14.37 -20.24 -3.08
N PRO A 288 15.68 -19.98 -3.04
CA PRO A 288 16.40 -19.45 -4.19
C PRO A 288 16.20 -20.42 -5.39
N PRO A 289 16.18 -19.92 -6.64
CA PRO A 289 16.11 -20.80 -7.80
C PRO A 289 17.17 -21.91 -7.70
N GLY A 290 16.81 -23.16 -8.02
CA GLY A 290 17.72 -24.31 -7.89
C GLY A 290 19.06 -24.11 -8.62
N GLU A 291 19.05 -23.34 -9.71
CA GLU A 291 20.23 -22.91 -10.46
C GLU A 291 21.15 -22.00 -9.62
N ALA A 292 20.63 -21.02 -8.89
CA ALA A 292 21.44 -20.11 -8.07
C ALA A 292 22.15 -20.83 -6.93
N THR A 293 21.50 -21.84 -6.33
CA THR A 293 22.12 -22.69 -5.31
C THR A 293 23.27 -23.53 -5.87
N GLU A 294 23.11 -24.05 -7.09
CA GLU A 294 24.14 -24.84 -7.75
C GLU A 294 25.35 -23.97 -8.15
N LEU A 295 25.12 -22.78 -8.68
CA LEU A 295 26.19 -21.81 -8.97
C LEU A 295 26.92 -21.39 -7.69
N ALA A 296 26.21 -21.16 -6.58
CA ALA A 296 26.83 -20.86 -5.31
C ALA A 296 27.70 -22.00 -4.78
N ARG A 297 27.28 -23.26 -4.98
CA ARG A 297 28.08 -24.44 -4.63
C ARG A 297 29.37 -24.50 -5.45
N GLN A 298 29.30 -24.24 -6.76
CA GLN A 298 30.47 -24.17 -7.64
C GLN A 298 31.46 -23.08 -7.21
N LEU A 299 30.96 -21.91 -6.82
CA LEU A 299 31.78 -20.81 -6.30
C LEU A 299 32.49 -21.18 -4.98
N VAL A 300 31.79 -21.82 -4.04
CA VAL A 300 32.41 -22.28 -2.79
C VAL A 300 33.46 -23.37 -3.02
N GLU A 301 33.24 -24.26 -4.00
CA GLU A 301 34.20 -25.33 -4.33
C GLU A 301 35.44 -24.83 -5.08
N ALA A 302 35.30 -23.76 -5.87
CA ALA A 302 36.39 -23.17 -6.62
C ALA A 302 37.25 -22.20 -5.81
N ALA A 303 36.73 -21.67 -4.69
CA ALA A 303 37.42 -20.71 -3.85
C ALA A 303 38.73 -21.29 -3.28
N SER A 304 39.81 -20.51 -3.36
CA SER A 304 41.15 -20.92 -2.89
C SER A 304 41.25 -21.01 -1.36
N ALA A 305 40.33 -20.36 -0.63
CA ALA A 305 40.23 -20.41 0.81
C ALA A 305 38.80 -20.76 1.26
N PRO A 306 38.59 -21.17 2.53
CA PRO A 306 37.25 -21.33 3.08
C PRO A 306 36.40 -20.08 2.83
N ALA A 307 35.21 -20.27 2.27
CA ALA A 307 34.39 -19.21 1.71
C ALA A 307 32.93 -19.39 2.08
N ARG A 308 32.18 -18.28 2.11
CA ARG A 308 30.72 -18.29 2.04
C ARG A 308 30.24 -17.49 0.86
N VAL A 309 29.16 -17.97 0.26
CA VAL A 309 28.53 -17.35 -0.91
C VAL A 309 27.13 -16.91 -0.56
N ILE A 310 26.89 -15.63 -0.73
CA ILE A 310 25.63 -14.97 -0.40
C ILE A 310 25.02 -14.47 -1.71
N LEU A 311 23.84 -14.98 -2.07
CA LEU A 311 23.02 -14.39 -3.11
C LEU A 311 22.42 -13.09 -2.56
N PHE A 312 22.57 -11.99 -3.27
CA PHE A 312 21.90 -10.73 -2.96
C PHE A 312 21.16 -10.20 -4.20
N GLY A 313 20.65 -8.98 -4.15
CA GLY A 313 19.96 -8.40 -5.31
C GLY A 313 18.55 -8.95 -5.54
N SER A 314 18.06 -8.80 -6.76
CA SER A 314 16.66 -9.11 -7.14
C SER A 314 16.30 -10.58 -6.90
N ALA A 315 17.23 -11.50 -7.19
CA ALA A 315 17.04 -12.94 -7.01
C ALA A 315 16.94 -13.34 -5.53
N ALA A 316 17.70 -12.71 -4.64
CA ALA A 316 17.59 -12.94 -3.20
C ALA A 316 16.26 -12.43 -2.61
N ARG A 317 15.67 -11.40 -3.21
CA ARG A 317 14.39 -10.82 -2.78
C ARG A 317 13.16 -11.48 -3.42
N GLY A 318 13.36 -12.34 -4.43
CA GLY A 318 12.25 -12.96 -5.17
C GLY A 318 11.64 -12.06 -6.24
N GLU A 319 12.34 -10.99 -6.61
CA GLU A 319 11.96 -9.98 -7.60
C GLU A 319 12.59 -10.24 -8.98
N ALA A 320 13.36 -11.32 -9.14
CA ALA A 320 14.08 -11.64 -10.37
C ALA A 320 13.12 -12.09 -11.49
N GLY A 321 13.20 -11.42 -12.64
CA GLY A 321 12.53 -11.81 -13.88
C GLY A 321 13.34 -12.84 -14.70
N PRO A 322 12.81 -13.25 -15.86
CA PRO A 322 13.48 -14.20 -16.77
C PRO A 322 14.88 -13.76 -17.21
N ASP A 323 15.11 -12.45 -17.34
CA ASP A 323 16.38 -11.88 -17.82
C ASP A 323 17.24 -11.27 -16.68
N SER A 324 16.83 -11.45 -15.42
CA SER A 324 17.58 -10.92 -14.27
C SER A 324 18.86 -11.70 -14.02
N ASP A 325 19.90 -10.95 -13.64
CA ASP A 325 21.20 -11.42 -13.22
C ASP A 325 21.19 -12.08 -11.84
N TYR A 326 22.23 -12.86 -11.58
CA TYR A 326 22.52 -13.37 -10.24
C TYR A 326 23.69 -12.60 -9.63
N ASP A 327 23.41 -11.89 -8.54
CA ASP A 327 24.40 -11.15 -7.76
C ASP A 327 24.93 -12.02 -6.61
N PHE A 328 26.21 -12.40 -6.64
CA PHE A 328 26.86 -13.15 -5.58
C PHE A 328 27.91 -12.33 -4.85
N LEU A 329 27.82 -12.32 -3.52
CA LEU A 329 28.88 -11.85 -2.64
C LEU A 329 29.64 -13.09 -2.14
N VAL A 330 30.87 -13.23 -2.61
CA VAL A 330 31.80 -14.28 -2.18
C VAL A 330 32.71 -13.69 -1.13
N ILE A 331 32.66 -14.26 0.08
CA ILE A 331 33.53 -13.87 1.18
C ILE A 331 34.44 -15.05 1.50
N GLU A 332 35.71 -14.89 1.16
CA GLU A 332 36.77 -15.84 1.51
C GLU A 332 37.46 -15.41 2.81
N ARG A 333 37.98 -16.38 3.55
CA ARG A 333 38.74 -16.11 4.77
C ARG A 333 39.92 -15.17 4.51
N GLU A 334 40.67 -15.43 3.45
CA GLU A 334 41.77 -14.59 2.98
C GLU A 334 41.80 -14.58 1.45
N VAL A 335 42.02 -13.40 0.85
CA VAL A 335 42.21 -13.25 -0.60
C VAL A 335 43.57 -12.60 -0.83
N HIS A 336 44.53 -13.37 -1.34
CA HIS A 336 45.89 -12.88 -1.56
C HIS A 336 46.06 -12.13 -2.89
N ASP A 337 45.47 -12.66 -3.96
CA ASP A 337 45.43 -12.03 -5.29
C ASP A 337 44.00 -11.96 -5.78
N HIS A 338 43.41 -10.76 -5.67
CA HIS A 338 42.02 -10.51 -6.02
C HIS A 338 41.72 -10.77 -7.50
N GLY A 339 42.66 -10.48 -8.40
CA GLY A 339 42.44 -10.62 -9.84
C GLY A 339 42.47 -12.08 -10.29
N THR A 340 43.46 -12.83 -9.80
CA THR A 340 43.57 -14.26 -10.07
C THR A 340 42.38 -15.01 -9.45
N GLU A 341 42.03 -14.72 -8.19
CA GLU A 341 40.93 -15.40 -7.51
C GLU A 341 39.58 -15.12 -8.18
N TRP A 342 39.32 -13.87 -8.56
CA TRP A 342 38.10 -13.52 -9.30
C TRP A 342 38.01 -14.27 -10.64
N THR A 343 39.14 -14.45 -11.33
CA THR A 343 39.20 -15.20 -12.60
C THR A 343 38.87 -16.67 -12.37
N THR A 344 39.48 -17.31 -11.35
CA THR A 344 39.18 -18.69 -10.96
C THR A 344 37.68 -18.89 -10.67
N LEU A 345 37.10 -18.02 -9.86
CA LEU A 345 35.68 -18.07 -9.51
C LEU A 345 34.79 -17.87 -10.74
N ARG A 346 35.16 -16.97 -11.66
CA ARG A 346 34.38 -16.72 -12.87
C ARG A 346 34.43 -17.88 -13.86
N GLU A 347 35.60 -18.50 -14.04
CA GLU A 347 35.79 -19.65 -14.93
C GLU A 347 35.05 -20.90 -14.41
N ALA A 348 34.98 -21.09 -13.09
CA ALA A 348 34.28 -22.21 -12.47
C ALA A 348 32.78 -22.26 -12.80
N LEU A 349 32.15 -21.11 -13.09
CA LEU A 349 30.74 -21.04 -13.45
C LEU A 349 30.44 -21.52 -14.89
N GLY A 350 31.45 -21.60 -15.76
CA GLY A 350 31.29 -21.99 -17.16
C GLY A 350 30.29 -21.12 -17.95
N ASN A 351 29.63 -21.73 -18.94
CA ASN A 351 28.60 -21.07 -19.74
C ASN A 351 27.25 -21.13 -19.02
N VAL A 352 26.87 -20.01 -18.40
CA VAL A 352 25.57 -19.82 -17.75
C VAL A 352 24.66 -19.05 -18.70
N ASP A 353 23.39 -19.44 -18.80
CA ASP A 353 22.39 -18.81 -19.68
C ASP A 353 21.96 -17.41 -19.18
N ARG A 354 22.43 -17.03 -17.98
CA ARG A 354 22.18 -15.75 -17.31
C ARG A 354 23.48 -15.02 -17.00
N MET A 355 23.37 -13.70 -16.86
CA MET A 355 24.46 -12.86 -16.38
C MET A 355 24.69 -13.11 -14.88
N VAL A 356 25.95 -13.27 -14.47
CA VAL A 356 26.34 -13.50 -13.07
C VAL A 356 27.38 -12.47 -12.66
N ASP A 357 27.05 -11.70 -11.63
CA ASP A 357 27.91 -10.68 -11.06
C ASP A 357 28.54 -11.19 -9.75
N ILE A 358 29.88 -11.20 -9.69
CA ILE A 358 30.64 -11.70 -8.55
C ILE A 358 31.33 -10.53 -7.84
N LEU A 359 30.97 -10.30 -6.58
CA LEU A 359 31.68 -9.43 -5.65
C LEU A 359 32.53 -10.29 -4.71
N LEU A 360 33.86 -10.23 -4.89
CA LEU A 360 34.82 -10.96 -4.06
C LEU A 360 35.42 -10.08 -2.95
N TYR A 361 35.40 -10.57 -1.71
CA TYR A 361 35.99 -9.92 -0.54
C TYR A 361 36.69 -10.92 0.38
N ASP A 362 37.79 -10.50 1.02
CA ASP A 362 38.28 -11.17 2.24
C ASP A 362 37.39 -10.82 3.45
N GLU A 363 37.36 -11.69 4.48
CA GLU A 363 36.55 -11.51 5.69
C GLU A 363 36.82 -10.15 6.36
N ALA A 364 38.08 -9.78 6.56
CA ALA A 364 38.44 -8.54 7.25
C ALA A 364 37.91 -7.29 6.51
N ARG A 365 37.96 -7.29 5.18
CA ARG A 365 37.43 -6.22 4.33
C ARG A 365 35.91 -6.23 4.29
N ALA A 366 35.30 -7.41 4.24
CA ALA A 366 33.84 -7.55 4.31
C ALA A 366 33.31 -6.98 5.64
N GLU A 367 33.91 -7.32 6.78
CA GLU A 367 33.53 -6.81 8.10
C GLU A 367 33.62 -5.28 8.21
N ARG A 368 34.70 -4.69 7.68
CA ARG A 368 34.85 -3.22 7.66
C ARG A 368 33.74 -2.58 6.83
N ARG A 369 33.42 -3.15 5.66
CA ARG A 369 32.39 -2.61 4.75
C ARG A 369 30.97 -2.86 5.28
N ALA A 370 30.74 -3.96 6.00
CA ALA A 370 29.47 -4.27 6.66
C ALA A 370 29.04 -3.20 7.65
N LYS A 371 29.97 -2.44 8.24
CA LYS A 371 29.69 -1.35 9.19
C LYS A 371 29.37 -0.02 8.52
N VAL A 372 29.47 0.08 7.19
CA VAL A 372 29.24 1.32 6.43
C VAL A 372 27.87 1.24 5.74
N PRO A 373 26.83 1.92 6.25
CA PRO A 373 25.51 1.94 5.63
C PRO A 373 25.56 2.43 4.18
N GLY A 374 24.83 1.74 3.30
CA GLY A 374 24.74 2.09 1.87
C GLY A 374 25.79 1.45 0.97
N THR A 375 26.75 0.68 1.51
CA THR A 375 27.62 -0.16 0.67
C THR A 375 26.90 -1.42 0.21
N VAL A 376 27.28 -1.96 -0.95
CA VAL A 376 26.70 -3.22 -1.46
C VAL A 376 26.96 -4.38 -0.49
N VAL A 377 28.14 -4.45 0.12
CA VAL A 377 28.47 -5.45 1.15
C VAL A 377 27.58 -5.32 2.39
N ASN A 378 27.34 -4.11 2.90
CA ASN A 378 26.40 -3.88 4.01
C ASN A 378 24.99 -4.33 3.65
N ARG A 379 24.53 -4.04 2.42
CA ARG A 379 23.22 -4.47 1.94
C ARG A 379 23.13 -5.99 1.79
N ALA A 380 24.09 -6.60 1.10
CA ALA A 380 24.15 -8.03 0.85
C ALA A 380 24.22 -8.86 2.13
N LEU A 381 24.98 -8.43 3.15
CA LEU A 381 25.03 -9.13 4.44
C LEU A 381 23.76 -8.97 5.29
N ARG A 382 22.95 -7.93 5.03
CA ARG A 382 21.71 -7.68 5.76
C ARG A 382 20.49 -8.31 5.11
N GLU A 383 20.45 -8.31 3.78
CA GLU A 383 19.29 -8.65 2.96
C GLU A 383 19.50 -9.88 2.08
N GLY A 384 20.75 -10.32 1.91
CA GLY A 384 21.10 -11.47 1.09
C GLY A 384 20.86 -12.81 1.79
N ARG A 385 20.96 -13.90 1.02
CA ARG A 385 20.78 -15.28 1.47
C ARG A 385 22.07 -16.04 1.28
N GLU A 386 22.61 -16.58 2.36
CA GLU A 386 23.72 -17.52 2.27
C GLU A 386 23.25 -18.82 1.63
N LEU A 387 23.87 -19.21 0.51
CA LEU A 387 23.46 -20.38 -0.27
C LEU A 387 24.42 -21.56 -0.11
N ALA A 388 25.70 -21.26 0.14
CA ALA A 388 26.74 -22.25 0.34
C ALA A 388 27.84 -21.67 1.24
N SER A 389 28.47 -22.54 2.05
CA SER A 389 29.58 -22.16 2.93
C SER A 389 30.52 -23.34 3.17
N SER A 390 31.83 -23.06 3.13
CA SER A 390 32.93 -23.91 3.60
C SER A 390 33.67 -23.29 4.79
N LEU A 391 33.17 -22.16 5.33
CA LEU A 391 33.65 -21.56 6.57
C LEU A 391 33.17 -22.42 7.75
N ALA A 392 34.07 -23.27 8.26
CA ALA A 392 33.87 -24.02 9.50
C ALA A 392 33.78 -23.11 10.73
#